data_AF-A0A5C5YIP4-F1
#
_entry.id   AF-A0A5C5YIP4-F1
#
_cell.length_a   1.000
_cell.length_b   1.000
_cell.length_c   1.000
_cell.angle_alpha   90.00
_cell.angle_beta   90.00
_cell.angle_gamma   90.00
#
_symmetry.space_group_name_H-M   'P 1'
#
loop_
_entity.id
_entity.type
_entity.pdbx_description
1 polymer ?
#
loop_
_entity_poly.entity_id
_entity_poly.type
_entity_poly.pdbx_seq_one_letter_code
_entity_poly.pdbx_strand_id
1 'polypeptide(L)'
;MARCIAVCVFITAGFGLFYNLPPPDSLLSVSEGGPIDPPYFRFAYFLMAAICVCFYCALIYQSTCLWKGFPGAARAITRIFVAEVAYFFLIPMLWIVPVVREGVGPAMGIANGGLMAQFLIFLPLWAPLLFRAFGLYDAQQPPQTESHEETESPAETATG
;
A
#
# COMPACT_ATOMS: atom_id res chain seq x y z
N MET A 1 -0.08 -4.27 16.90
CA MET A 1 -0.21 -4.56 15.45
C MET A 1 -0.38 -3.29 14.60
N ALA A 2 -1.41 -2.46 14.82
CA ALA A 2 -1.65 -1.25 13.98
C ALA A 2 -0.48 -0.25 13.89
N ARG A 3 0.23 -0.03 15.01
CA ARG A 3 1.43 0.83 15.03
C ARG A 3 2.59 0.27 14.20
N CYS A 4 2.81 -1.05 14.22
CA CYS A 4 3.83 -1.70 13.40
C CYS A 4 3.50 -1.53 11.91
N ILE A 5 2.23 -1.73 11.53
CA ILE A 5 1.76 -1.52 10.16
C ILE A 5 2.02 -0.06 9.73
N ALA A 6 1.62 0.92 10.55
CA ALA A 6 1.85 2.34 10.27
C ALA A 6 3.34 2.67 10.06
N VAL A 7 4.22 2.14 10.90
CA VAL A 7 5.68 2.35 10.76
C VAL A 7 6.21 1.72 9.48
N CYS A 8 5.81 0.48 9.16
CA CYS A 8 6.21 -0.17 7.92
C CYS A 8 5.75 0.68 6.72
N VAL A 9 4.46 1.04 6.64
CA VAL A 9 3.91 1.84 5.52
C VAL A 9 4.67 3.15 5.37
N PHE A 10 4.93 3.84 6.49
CA PHE A 10 5.66 5.10 6.49
C PHE A 10 7.08 4.95 5.94
N ILE A 11 7.83 3.96 6.43
CA ILE A 11 9.21 3.71 6.00
C ILE A 11 9.25 3.43 4.50
N THR A 12 8.36 2.57 4.00
CA THR A 12 8.39 2.15 2.61
C THR A 12 7.89 3.22 1.66
N ALA A 13 6.84 3.96 2.02
CA ALA A 13 6.44 5.14 1.26
C ALA A 13 7.55 6.21 1.27
N GLY A 14 8.29 6.35 2.37
CA GLY A 14 9.48 7.20 2.46
C GLY A 14 10.58 6.77 1.49
N PHE A 15 10.89 5.46 1.41
CA PHE A 15 11.83 4.94 0.42
C PHE A 15 11.34 5.14 -1.02
N GLY A 16 10.05 4.91 -1.30
CA GLY A 16 9.45 5.15 -2.61
C GLY A 16 9.52 6.61 -3.04
N LEU A 17 9.31 7.54 -2.10
CA LEU A 17 9.46 8.97 -2.30
C LEU A 17 10.91 9.34 -2.59
N PHE A 18 11.86 8.81 -1.80
CA PHE A 18 13.28 9.04 -2.02
C PHE A 18 13.76 8.49 -3.37
N TYR A 19 13.24 7.33 -3.77
CA TYR A 19 13.53 6.72 -5.07
C TYR A 19 13.02 7.54 -6.26
N ASN A 20 11.93 8.30 -6.09
CA ASN A 20 11.38 9.20 -7.11
C ASN A 20 11.90 10.66 -7.01
N LEU A 21 12.71 10.96 -5.98
CA LEU A 21 13.39 12.24 -5.81
C LEU A 21 14.65 12.50 -6.68
N PRO A 22 15.32 11.52 -7.34
CA PRO A 22 16.54 11.79 -8.08
C PRO A 22 16.36 12.92 -9.10
N PRO A 23 17.34 13.83 -9.21
CA PRO A 23 17.24 14.93 -10.15
C PRO A 23 17.14 14.39 -11.58
N PRO A 24 16.36 15.04 -12.45
CA PRO A 24 16.13 14.57 -13.81
C PRO A 24 17.44 14.34 -14.57
N ASP A 25 18.49 15.11 -14.28
CA ASP A 25 19.82 14.98 -14.89
C ASP A 25 20.49 13.62 -14.63
N SER A 26 20.19 12.97 -13.50
CA SER A 26 20.72 11.63 -13.15
C SER A 26 20.05 10.50 -13.94
N LEU A 27 18.84 10.75 -14.44
CA LEU A 27 18.08 9.80 -15.25
C LEU A 27 18.29 10.06 -16.74
N LEU A 28 18.62 11.30 -17.09
CA LEU A 28 19.05 11.67 -18.43
C LEU A 28 20.35 10.97 -18.81
N SER A 29 21.31 10.81 -17.90
CA SER A 29 22.54 10.05 -18.20
C SER A 29 22.30 8.55 -18.44
N VAL A 30 21.21 7.97 -17.90
CA VAL A 30 20.77 6.60 -18.19
C VAL A 30 20.11 6.49 -19.57
N SER A 31 19.49 7.58 -20.05
CA SER A 31 18.88 7.68 -21.39
C SER A 31 19.89 8.05 -22.48
N GLU A 32 20.86 8.93 -22.17
CA GLU A 32 21.88 9.45 -23.09
C GLU A 32 22.91 8.40 -23.54
N GLY A 33 22.94 7.21 -22.93
CA GLY A 33 23.75 6.09 -23.39
C GLY A 33 23.18 5.32 -24.59
N GLY A 34 21.95 5.63 -25.04
CA GLY A 34 21.27 4.95 -26.15
C GLY A 34 20.99 5.88 -27.35
N PRO A 35 20.93 5.37 -28.61
CA PRO A 35 21.00 6.22 -29.80
C PRO A 35 19.80 7.16 -30.05
N ILE A 36 18.68 7.02 -29.35
CA ILE A 36 17.44 7.78 -29.59
C ILE A 36 16.67 7.87 -28.27
N ASP A 37 16.55 9.06 -27.65
CA ASP A 37 15.58 9.32 -26.59
C ASP A 37 14.17 8.98 -27.16
N PRO A 38 13.46 7.97 -26.63
CA PRO A 38 12.17 7.59 -27.20
C PRO A 38 11.19 8.76 -27.08
N PRO A 39 10.38 9.03 -28.12
CA PRO A 39 9.40 10.10 -28.07
C PRO A 39 8.47 9.91 -26.86
N TYR A 40 8.17 11.01 -26.16
CA TYR A 40 7.33 11.05 -24.96
C TYR A 40 7.88 10.37 -23.69
N PHE A 41 9.11 9.83 -23.68
CA PHE A 41 9.71 9.22 -22.50
C PHE A 41 9.69 10.13 -21.27
N ARG A 42 10.22 11.36 -21.40
CA ARG A 42 10.30 12.33 -20.29
C ARG A 42 8.92 12.66 -19.73
N PHE A 43 7.96 12.92 -20.61
CA PHE A 43 6.59 13.23 -20.22
C PHE A 43 5.95 12.06 -19.47
N ALA A 44 6.05 10.84 -20.01
CA ALA A 44 5.54 9.63 -19.38
C ALA A 44 6.20 9.39 -18.01
N TYR A 45 7.53 9.55 -17.92
CA TYR A 45 8.27 9.42 -16.68
C TYR A 45 7.78 10.41 -15.62
N PHE A 46 7.73 11.71 -15.92
CA PHE A 46 7.29 12.72 -14.95
C PHE A 46 5.83 12.54 -14.53
N LEU A 47 4.96 12.15 -15.46
CA LEU A 47 3.55 11.90 -15.16
C LEU A 47 3.42 10.72 -14.20
N MET A 48 4.11 9.61 -14.48
CA MET A 48 4.10 8.42 -13.61
C MET A 48 4.73 8.72 -12.25
N ALA A 49 5.91 9.35 -12.23
CA ALA A 49 6.58 9.74 -11.00
C ALA A 49 5.71 10.67 -10.14
N ALA A 50 5.02 11.64 -10.74
CA ALA A 50 4.11 12.53 -10.02
C ALA A 50 2.95 11.75 -9.36
N ILE A 51 2.36 10.80 -10.08
CA ILE A 51 1.30 9.92 -9.54
C ILE A 51 1.83 9.08 -8.38
N CYS A 52 3.01 8.46 -8.53
CA CYS A 52 3.67 7.70 -7.47
C CYS A 52 3.91 8.56 -6.22
N VAL A 53 4.45 9.76 -6.41
CA VAL A 53 4.70 10.73 -5.33
C VAL A 53 3.41 11.11 -4.61
N CYS A 54 2.31 11.33 -5.34
CA CYS A 54 1.00 11.56 -4.73
C CYS A 54 0.57 10.39 -3.83
N PHE A 55 0.73 9.14 -4.29
CA PHE A 55 0.42 7.97 -3.48
C PHE A 55 1.31 7.86 -2.24
N TYR A 56 2.63 8.04 -2.36
CA TYR A 56 3.53 8.00 -1.22
C TYR A 56 3.20 9.08 -0.18
N CYS A 57 2.92 10.31 -0.61
CA CYS A 57 2.50 11.39 0.29
C CYS A 57 1.19 11.04 1.00
N ALA A 58 0.21 10.48 0.28
CA ALA A 58 -1.05 10.04 0.87
C ALA A 58 -0.84 8.89 1.89
N LEU A 59 0.02 7.92 1.58
CA LEU A 59 0.37 6.82 2.48
C LEU A 59 1.10 7.30 3.72
N ILE A 60 2.08 8.21 3.59
CA ILE A 60 2.77 8.85 4.71
C ILE A 60 1.76 9.55 5.61
N TYR A 61 0.89 10.39 5.04
CA TYR A 61 -0.14 11.11 5.78
C TYR A 61 -1.05 10.15 6.54
N GLN A 62 -1.63 9.15 5.86
CA GLN A 62 -2.53 8.19 6.48
C GLN A 62 -1.81 7.29 7.51
N SER A 63 -0.53 7.01 7.34
CA SER A 63 0.28 6.29 8.33
C SER A 63 0.42 7.10 9.62
N THR A 64 0.63 8.41 9.54
CA THR A 64 0.64 9.27 10.74
C THR A 64 -0.74 9.32 11.41
N CYS A 65 -1.82 9.34 10.64
CA CYS A 65 -3.19 9.25 11.17
C CYS A 65 -3.44 7.90 11.86
N LEU A 66 -2.98 6.80 11.28
CA LEU A 66 -3.09 5.47 11.87
C LEU A 66 -2.28 5.36 13.17
N TRP A 67 -1.09 5.97 13.23
CA TRP A 67 -0.30 6.04 14.46
C TRP A 67 -1.06 6.80 15.56
N LYS A 68 -1.66 7.94 15.22
CA LYS A 68 -2.49 8.74 16.14
C LYS A 68 -3.82 8.08 16.52
N GLY A 69 -4.16 6.93 15.95
CA GLY A 69 -5.35 6.16 16.29
C GLY A 69 -6.64 6.66 15.63
N PHE A 70 -6.56 7.43 14.54
CA PHE A 70 -7.75 7.92 13.87
C PHE A 70 -8.61 6.78 13.30
N PRO A 71 -9.92 6.73 13.61
CA PRO A 71 -10.81 5.73 13.07
C PRO A 71 -10.94 5.92 11.55
N GLY A 72 -10.66 4.87 10.78
CA GLY A 72 -10.75 4.90 9.32
C GLY A 72 -9.42 5.09 8.58
N ALA A 73 -8.32 5.43 9.27
CA ALA A 73 -7.01 5.53 8.64
C ALA A 73 -6.58 4.21 7.97
N ALA A 74 -6.83 3.07 8.63
CA ALA A 74 -6.56 1.74 8.05
C ALA A 74 -7.35 1.50 6.75
N ARG A 75 -8.63 1.91 6.69
CA ARG A 75 -9.46 1.81 5.49
C ARG A 75 -8.97 2.73 4.38
N ALA A 76 -8.53 3.94 4.71
CA ALA A 76 -7.95 4.87 3.75
C ALA A 76 -6.65 4.33 3.15
N ILE A 77 -5.76 3.75 3.97
CA ILE A 77 -4.55 3.07 3.53
C ILE A 77 -4.90 1.94 2.55
N THR A 78 -5.85 1.08 2.88
CA THR A 78 -6.30 0.00 1.97
C THR A 78 -6.81 0.55 0.63
N ARG A 79 -7.60 1.63 0.64
CA ARG A 79 -8.09 2.25 -0.60
C ARG A 79 -6.95 2.80 -1.47
N ILE A 80 -5.93 3.39 -0.85
CA ILE A 80 -4.76 3.89 -1.57
C ILE A 80 -4.01 2.72 -2.21
N PHE A 81 -3.81 1.61 -1.50
CA PHE A 81 -3.19 0.41 -2.11
C PHE A 81 -3.99 -0.15 -3.27
N VAL A 82 -5.31 -0.24 -3.14
CA VAL A 82 -6.16 -0.69 -4.26
C VAL A 82 -6.03 0.25 -5.46
N ALA A 83 -5.94 1.56 -5.22
CA ALA A 83 -5.72 2.53 -6.28
C ALA A 83 -4.32 2.40 -6.92
N GLU A 84 -3.26 2.13 -6.13
CA GLU A 84 -1.92 1.85 -6.65
C GLU A 84 -1.90 0.58 -7.53
N VAL A 85 -2.59 -0.50 -7.10
CA VAL A 85 -2.74 -1.72 -7.89
C VAL A 85 -3.45 -1.42 -9.20
N ALA A 86 -4.59 -0.72 -9.13
CA ALA A 86 -5.37 -0.36 -10.31
C ALA A 86 -4.55 0.50 -11.27
N TYR A 87 -3.80 1.48 -10.76
CA TYR A 87 -2.86 2.29 -11.53
C TYR A 87 -1.83 1.42 -12.25
N PHE A 88 -1.22 0.44 -11.55
CA PHE A 88 -0.24 -0.46 -12.15
C PHE A 88 -0.84 -1.26 -13.33
N PHE A 89 -2.10 -1.69 -13.23
CA PHE A 89 -2.81 -2.36 -14.34
C PHE A 89 -3.25 -1.42 -15.47
N LEU A 90 -3.43 -0.13 -15.20
CA LEU A 90 -3.77 0.88 -16.22
C LEU A 90 -2.56 1.25 -17.09
N ILE A 91 -1.32 1.13 -16.58
CA ILE A 91 -0.12 1.48 -17.35
C ILE A 91 0.03 0.63 -18.63
N PRO A 92 -0.12 -0.72 -18.60
CA PRO A 92 -0.10 -1.53 -19.80
C PRO A 92 -1.18 -1.16 -20.84
N MET A 93 -2.31 -0.57 -20.43
CA MET A 93 -3.32 -0.10 -21.39
C MET A 93 -2.79 1.03 -22.28
N LEU A 94 -1.82 1.82 -21.80
CA LEU A 94 -1.15 2.85 -22.61
C LEU A 94 -0.27 2.25 -23.72
N TRP A 95 0.09 0.96 -23.66
CA TRP A 95 0.79 0.28 -24.76
C TRP A 95 -0.08 0.05 -26.00
N ILE A 96 -1.41 0.12 -25.87
CA ILE A 96 -2.33 0.01 -27.00
C ILE A 96 -2.19 1.24 -27.92
N VAL A 97 -1.69 2.36 -27.40
CA VAL A 97 -1.49 3.58 -28.17
C VAL A 97 -0.08 3.56 -28.80
N PRO A 98 0.04 3.34 -30.13
CA PRO A 98 1.33 3.11 -30.79
C PRO A 98 2.28 4.32 -30.70
N VAL A 99 1.73 5.53 -30.54
CA VAL A 99 2.51 6.79 -30.45
C VAL A 99 3.30 6.89 -29.14
N VAL A 100 2.84 6.28 -28.05
CA VAL A 100 3.46 6.39 -26.71
C VAL A 100 4.12 5.10 -26.24
N ARG A 101 3.92 3.97 -26.93
CA ARG A 101 4.42 2.65 -26.48
C ARG A 101 5.94 2.63 -26.20
N GLU A 102 6.73 3.32 -27.02
CA GLU A 102 8.19 3.21 -27.03
C GLU A 102 8.83 3.95 -25.84
N GLY A 103 8.21 5.03 -25.37
CA GLY A 103 8.63 5.75 -24.17
C GLY A 103 8.02 5.21 -22.87
N VAL A 104 6.81 4.65 -22.93
CA VAL A 104 6.05 4.22 -21.74
C VAL A 104 6.65 2.99 -21.05
N GLY A 105 7.16 2.02 -21.80
CA GLY A 105 7.79 0.81 -21.22
C GLY A 105 8.98 1.09 -20.31
N PRO A 106 10.05 1.77 -20.78
CA PRO A 106 11.19 2.13 -19.95
C PRO A 106 10.81 3.13 -18.84
N ALA A 107 9.91 4.09 -19.12
CA ALA A 107 9.42 5.01 -18.10
C ALA A 107 8.67 4.27 -16.96
N MET A 108 7.89 3.24 -17.30
CA MET A 108 7.20 2.40 -16.31
C MET A 108 8.21 1.70 -15.40
N GLY A 109 9.25 1.09 -15.96
CA GLY A 109 10.25 0.37 -15.19
C GLY A 109 11.01 1.27 -14.22
N ILE A 110 11.38 2.47 -14.66
CA ILE A 110 12.16 3.43 -13.86
C ILE A 110 11.27 4.13 -12.83
N ALA A 111 10.10 4.67 -13.22
CA ALA A 111 9.26 5.43 -12.29
C ALA A 111 8.57 4.55 -11.23
N ASN A 112 8.20 3.32 -11.59
CA ASN A 112 7.45 2.42 -10.70
C ASN A 112 8.32 1.39 -9.97
N GLY A 113 9.64 1.43 -10.11
CA GLY A 113 10.54 0.50 -9.42
C GLY A 113 10.36 0.49 -7.90
N GLY A 114 10.18 1.67 -7.29
CA GLY A 114 9.88 1.81 -5.86
C GLY A 114 8.53 1.21 -5.45
N LEU A 115 7.50 1.40 -6.27
CA LEU A 115 6.15 0.84 -6.07
C LEU A 115 6.15 -0.68 -6.13
N MET A 116 6.92 -1.27 -7.06
CA MET A 116 7.00 -2.72 -7.22
C MET A 116 7.66 -3.40 -6.00
N ALA A 117 8.72 -2.79 -5.45
CA ALA A 117 9.34 -3.26 -4.21
C ALA A 117 8.38 -3.15 -3.02
N GLN A 118 7.63 -2.06 -2.94
CA GLN A 118 6.59 -1.86 -1.92
C GLN A 118 5.46 -2.90 -2.03
N PHE A 119 5.04 -3.26 -3.24
CA PHE A 119 4.04 -4.31 -3.46
C PHE A 119 4.52 -5.68 -2.98
N LEU A 120 5.73 -6.09 -3.35
CA LEU A 120 6.26 -7.41 -2.99
C LEU A 120 6.49 -7.56 -1.48
N ILE A 121 7.03 -6.51 -0.83
CA ILE A 121 7.32 -6.54 0.60
C ILE A 121 6.02 -6.55 1.43
N PHE A 122 4.98 -5.84 0.98
CA PHE A 122 3.76 -5.70 1.77
C PHE A 122 2.60 -6.60 1.35
N LEU A 123 2.71 -7.37 0.28
CA LEU A 123 1.72 -8.42 -0.04
C LEU A 123 1.33 -9.27 1.19
N PRO A 124 2.26 -9.76 2.02
CA PRO A 124 1.90 -10.47 3.26
C PRO A 124 1.27 -9.57 4.34
N LEU A 125 1.51 -8.26 4.30
CA LEU A 125 1.00 -7.29 5.29
C LEU A 125 -0.40 -6.75 4.94
N TRP A 126 -0.72 -6.57 3.66
CA TRP A 126 -2.06 -6.13 3.22
C TRP A 126 -3.04 -7.28 3.08
N ALA A 127 -2.60 -8.51 2.80
CA ALA A 127 -3.50 -9.64 2.63
C ALA A 127 -4.46 -9.81 3.83
N PRO A 128 -4.01 -9.77 5.10
CA PRO A 128 -4.91 -9.78 6.26
C PRO A 128 -5.84 -8.57 6.34
N LEU A 129 -5.38 -7.39 5.91
CA LEU A 129 -6.18 -6.17 5.88
C LEU A 129 -7.26 -6.21 4.80
N LEU A 130 -6.96 -6.80 3.63
CA LEU A 130 -7.94 -7.07 2.57
C LEU A 130 -8.97 -8.08 3.07
N PHE A 131 -8.54 -9.21 3.63
CA PHE A 131 -9.46 -10.21 4.18
C PHE A 131 -10.36 -9.61 5.27
N ARG A 132 -9.83 -8.75 6.14
CA ARG A 132 -10.64 -8.05 7.15
C ARG A 132 -11.55 -6.99 6.55
N ALA A 133 -11.09 -6.24 5.55
CA ALA A 133 -11.90 -5.21 4.88
C ALA A 133 -13.05 -5.81 4.05
N PHE A 134 -12.88 -7.02 3.52
CA PHE A 134 -13.90 -7.78 2.79
C PHE A 134 -14.71 -8.72 3.70
N GLY A 135 -14.52 -8.70 5.03
CA GLY A 135 -15.31 -9.50 5.98
C GLY A 135 -15.00 -11.00 5.96
N LEU A 136 -13.90 -11.43 5.34
CA LEU A 136 -13.48 -12.84 5.27
C LEU A 136 -12.83 -13.35 6.57
N TYR A 137 -12.51 -12.46 7.53
CA TYR A 137 -11.95 -12.83 8.83
C TYR A 137 -12.98 -13.06 9.94
N ASP A 138 -14.23 -12.61 9.77
CA ASP A 138 -15.25 -12.67 10.83
C ASP A 138 -15.85 -14.08 10.98
N ALA A 139 -15.49 -15.04 10.12
CA ALA A 139 -16.01 -16.40 10.15
C ALA A 139 -15.42 -17.31 11.25
N GLN A 140 -14.52 -16.80 12.09
CA GLN A 140 -13.73 -17.65 13.01
C GLN A 140 -13.78 -17.26 14.49
N GLN A 141 -14.68 -16.38 14.93
CA GLN A 141 -14.98 -16.32 16.36
C GLN A 141 -15.76 -17.58 16.75
N PRO A 142 -15.19 -18.51 17.54
CA PRO A 142 -16.01 -19.57 18.11
C PRO A 142 -17.10 -18.91 18.97
N PRO A 143 -18.33 -19.46 18.98
CA PRO A 143 -19.39 -18.94 19.83
C PRO A 143 -18.86 -18.84 21.26
N GLN A 144 -19.02 -17.66 21.86
CA GLN A 144 -18.81 -17.47 23.30
C GLN A 144 -19.82 -18.38 23.98
N THR A 145 -19.37 -19.54 24.44
CA THR A 145 -20.17 -20.35 25.36
C THR A 145 -20.29 -19.53 26.63
N GLU A 146 -21.40 -18.82 26.78
CA GLU A 146 -21.87 -18.30 28.06
C GLU A 146 -22.09 -19.51 28.98
N SER A 147 -21.03 -20.01 29.62
CA SER A 147 -21.19 -20.89 30.77
C SER A 147 -21.61 -20.00 31.92
N HIS A 148 -22.93 -19.92 32.08
CA HIS A 148 -23.61 -19.39 33.23
C HIS A 148 -22.83 -19.68 34.52
N GLU A 149 -22.55 -18.58 35.20
CA GLU A 149 -22.16 -18.48 36.59
C GLU A 149 -23.19 -19.18 37.48
N GLU A 150 -22.92 -20.44 37.86
CA GLU A 150 -23.62 -21.11 38.96
C GLU A 150 -22.87 -20.79 40.25
N THR A 151 -23.03 -19.55 40.72
CA THR A 151 -22.66 -19.15 42.07
C THR A 151 -23.88 -19.37 42.96
N GLU A 152 -24.06 -20.58 43.50
CA GLU A 152 -24.97 -20.80 44.64
C GLU A 152 -24.20 -21.34 45.86
N SER A 153 -23.81 -20.35 46.67
CA SER A 153 -23.51 -20.28 48.12
C SER A 153 -23.20 -21.54 48.95
N PRO A 154 -22.13 -21.49 49.80
CA PRO A 154 -21.84 -22.51 50.79
C PRO A 154 -22.63 -22.35 52.11
N ALA A 155 -22.92 -23.50 52.72
CA ALA A 155 -23.12 -23.75 54.15
C ALA A 155 -24.37 -23.19 54.85
N GLU A 156 -25.26 -24.09 55.26
CA GLU A 156 -26.00 -23.94 56.53
C GLU A 156 -25.89 -25.23 57.35
N THR A 157 -25.00 -25.16 58.35
CA THR A 157 -24.87 -26.10 59.45
C THR A 157 -25.87 -25.71 60.53
N ALA A 158 -26.87 -26.54 60.82
CA ALA A 158 -27.66 -26.41 62.05
C ALA A 158 -28.21 -27.77 62.52
N THR A 159 -27.54 -28.32 63.54
CA THR A 159 -28.08 -29.01 64.72
C THR A 159 -29.44 -29.72 64.65
N GLY A 160 -29.42 -31.02 64.97
CA GLY A 160 -30.56 -31.84 65.39
C GLY A 160 -30.12 -33.27 65.67
#